data_AF-A0AAD1MRX1-F1
#
_entry.id   AF-A0AAD1MRX1-F1
#
_cell.length_a   1.000
_cell.length_b   1.000
_cell.length_c   1.000
_cell.angle_alpha   90.00
_cell.angle_beta   90.00
_cell.angle_gamma   90.00
#
_symmetry.space_group_name_H-M   'P 1'
#
loop_
_entity.id
_entity.type
_entity.pdbx_description
1 polymer ?
#
loop_
_entity_poly.entity_id
_entity_poly.type
_entity_poly.pdbx_seq_one_letter_code
_entity_poly.pdbx_strand_id
1 'polypeptide(L)'
;MIDRLTDAQTVGLAVVILGVMFAVGWLVRSDFGQSQGNVATGFVLADMVDPARRTSTANDYGYKQLAYEPIFGGGLITALSVPLITEFGLPAITVASVILLLATGVWGIRRRGLVAADTGDRGK
;
A
#
# COMPACT_ATOMS: atom_id res chain seq x y z
N MET A 1 3.77 -3.70 43.41
CA MET A 1 3.06 -4.77 42.67
C MET A 1 3.99 -5.61 41.78
N ILE A 2 5.25 -5.18 41.57
CA ILE A 2 6.32 -5.98 40.94
C ILE A 2 7.06 -6.86 41.97
N ASP A 3 6.97 -6.52 43.26
CA ASP A 3 7.69 -7.17 44.37
C ASP A 3 7.17 -8.57 44.73
N ARG A 4 6.20 -9.10 43.96
CA ARG A 4 5.64 -10.44 44.14
C ARG A 4 6.11 -11.44 43.07
N LEU A 5 6.92 -11.03 42.10
CA LEU A 5 7.50 -11.95 41.13
C LEU A 5 8.78 -12.57 41.69
N THR A 6 8.90 -13.89 41.56
CA THR A 6 10.18 -14.57 41.80
C THR A 6 11.21 -14.14 40.76
N ASP A 7 12.51 -14.22 41.09
CA ASP A 7 13.60 -13.83 40.19
C ASP A 7 13.48 -14.51 38.82
N ALA A 8 13.06 -15.79 38.79
CA ALA A 8 12.79 -16.53 37.56
C ALA A 8 11.65 -15.94 36.72
N GLN A 9 10.56 -15.47 37.35
CA GLN A 9 9.45 -14.83 36.65
C GLN A 9 9.85 -13.46 36.09
N THR A 10 10.67 -12.71 36.83
CA THR A 10 11.20 -11.41 36.37
C THR A 10 12.11 -11.58 35.17
N VAL A 11 13.02 -12.56 35.19
CA VAL A 11 13.90 -12.88 34.06
C VAL A 11 13.09 -13.37 32.86
N GLY A 12 12.12 -14.25 33.07
CA GLY A 12 11.24 -14.73 32.01
C GLY A 12 10.45 -13.60 31.35
N LEU A 13 9.87 -12.70 32.15
CA LEU A 13 9.15 -11.52 31.66
C LEU A 13 10.06 -10.56 30.90
N ALA A 14 11.30 -10.34 31.37
CA ALA A 14 12.28 -9.50 30.69
C ALA A 14 12.63 -10.05 29.29
N VAL A 15 12.83 -11.37 29.16
CA VAL A 15 13.14 -12.00 27.87
C VAL A 15 11.96 -11.88 26.90
N VAL A 16 10.73 -12.10 27.38
CA VAL A 16 9.52 -11.95 26.55
C VAL A 16 9.37 -10.50 26.07
N ILE A 17 9.50 -9.53 26.97
CA ILE A 17 9.40 -8.10 26.61
C ILE A 17 10.49 -7.72 25.61
N LEU A 18 11.74 -8.14 25.85
CA LEU A 18 12.85 -7.84 24.95
C LEU A 18 12.61 -8.43 23.55
N GLY A 19 12.15 -9.67 23.49
CA GLY A 19 11.81 -10.34 22.23
C GLY A 19 10.68 -9.62 21.48
N VAL A 20 9.61 -9.22 22.17
CA VAL A 20 8.50 -8.48 21.58
C VAL A 20 8.96 -7.10 21.09
N MET A 21 9.70 -6.35 21.90
CA MET A 21 10.21 -5.03 21.50
C MET A 21 11.14 -5.12 20.28
N PHE A 22 12.01 -6.13 20.25
CA PHE A 22 12.87 -6.38 19.11
C PHE A 22 12.07 -6.71 17.86
N ALA A 23 11.10 -7.63 17.96
CA ALA A 23 10.26 -8.03 16.83
C ALA A 23 9.45 -6.85 16.27
N VAL A 24 8.82 -6.06 17.15
CA VAL A 24 8.08 -4.85 16.76
C VAL A 24 9.00 -3.82 16.13
N GLY A 25 10.15 -3.53 16.74
CA GLY A 25 11.11 -2.56 16.22
C GLY A 25 11.69 -2.97 14.85
N TRP A 26 11.91 -4.26 14.65
CA TRP A 26 12.30 -4.81 13.35
C TRP A 26 11.21 -4.66 12.31
N LEU A 27 9.97 -5.06 12.63
CA LEU A 27 8.83 -5.00 11.71
C LEU A 27 8.57 -3.57 11.25
N VAL A 28 8.52 -2.61 12.19
CA VAL A 28 8.30 -1.19 11.86
C VAL A 28 9.40 -0.65 10.94
N ARG A 29 10.66 -1.01 11.19
CA ARG A 29 11.78 -0.55 10.37
C ARG A 29 11.79 -1.20 8.98
N SER A 30 11.41 -2.48 8.90
CA SER A 30 11.28 -3.22 7.65
C SER A 30 10.19 -2.60 6.77
N ASP A 31 9.00 -2.38 7.32
CA ASP A 31 7.86 -1.81 6.59
C ASP A 31 8.15 -0.38 6.15
N PHE A 32 8.76 0.43 7.02
CA PHE A 32 9.19 1.78 6.68
C PHE A 32 10.24 1.80 5.57
N GLY A 33 11.25 0.91 5.64
CA GLY A 33 12.26 0.79 4.59
C GLY A 33 11.65 0.37 3.24
N GLN A 34 10.72 -0.58 3.27
CA GLN A 34 10.02 -1.05 2.07
C GLN A 34 9.15 0.05 1.44
N SER A 35 8.35 0.78 2.23
CA SER A 35 7.52 1.88 1.73
C SER A 35 8.38 2.96 1.09
N GLN A 36 9.44 3.43 1.76
CA GLN A 36 10.34 4.43 1.19
C GLN A 36 11.05 3.92 -0.08
N GLY A 37 11.45 2.65 -0.12
CA GLY A 37 12.05 2.04 -1.31
C GLY A 37 11.10 2.04 -2.52
N ASN A 38 9.82 1.72 -2.31
CA ASN A 38 8.79 1.78 -3.35
C ASN A 38 8.58 3.22 -3.84
N VAL A 39 8.47 4.18 -2.92
CA VAL A 39 8.33 5.60 -3.25
C VAL A 39 9.53 6.10 -4.07
N ALA A 40 10.75 5.82 -3.62
CA ALA A 40 11.99 6.23 -4.28
C ALA A 40 12.10 5.63 -5.70
N THR A 41 11.79 4.34 -5.85
CA THR A 41 11.80 3.67 -7.15
C THR A 41 10.80 4.31 -8.12
N GLY A 42 9.60 4.63 -7.65
CA GLY A 42 8.62 5.30 -8.50
C GLY A 42 9.02 6.73 -8.90
N PHE A 43 9.73 7.47 -8.04
CA PHE A 43 10.30 8.76 -8.44
C PHE A 43 11.44 8.61 -9.46
N VAL A 44 12.27 7.57 -9.35
CA VAL A 44 13.28 7.26 -10.38
C VAL A 44 12.59 6.98 -11.72
N LEU A 45 11.52 6.19 -11.74
CA LEU A 45 10.74 5.92 -12.96
C LEU A 45 10.06 7.19 -13.51
N ALA A 46 9.54 8.06 -12.63
CA ALA A 46 8.97 9.34 -13.04
C ALA A 46 10.04 10.24 -13.70
N ASP A 47 11.25 10.30 -13.13
CA ASP A 47 12.37 11.05 -13.69
C ASP A 47 12.91 10.41 -14.99
N MET A 48 12.78 9.09 -15.20
CA MET A 48 13.11 8.46 -16.49
C MET A 48 12.16 8.87 -17.61
N VAL A 49 10.87 9.02 -17.30
CA VAL A 49 9.83 9.37 -18.28
C VAL A 49 9.80 10.89 -18.54
N ASP A 50 10.08 11.71 -17.54
CA ASP A 50 10.17 13.17 -17.67
C ASP A 50 11.43 13.73 -16.98
N PRO A 51 12.63 13.56 -17.58
CA PRO A 51 13.89 13.98 -16.96
C PRO A 51 14.02 15.49 -16.76
N ALA A 52 13.36 16.27 -17.64
CA ALA A 52 13.37 17.73 -17.58
C ALA A 52 12.29 18.29 -16.65
N ARG A 53 11.48 17.44 -16.00
CA ARG A 53 10.37 17.79 -15.09
C ARG A 53 9.44 18.85 -15.67
N ARG A 54 9.13 18.74 -16.96
CA ARG A 54 8.26 19.69 -17.68
C ARG A 54 6.77 19.36 -17.50
N THR A 55 6.46 18.15 -17.06
CA THR A 55 5.11 17.63 -16.84
C THR A 55 4.82 17.44 -15.35
N SER A 56 3.55 17.14 -15.02
CA SER A 56 3.13 16.87 -13.64
C SER A 56 3.51 15.47 -13.13
N THR A 57 4.24 14.65 -13.91
CA THR A 57 4.45 13.22 -13.64
C THR A 57 4.95 12.93 -12.21
N ALA A 58 5.97 13.63 -11.74
CA ALA A 58 6.50 13.44 -10.38
C ALA A 58 5.51 13.87 -9.28
N ASN A 59 4.81 14.99 -9.47
CA ASN A 59 3.81 15.47 -8.51
C ASN A 59 2.61 14.53 -8.45
N ASP A 60 2.09 14.11 -9.61
CA ASP A 60 0.95 13.21 -9.70
C ASP A 60 1.24 11.85 -9.05
N TYR A 61 2.50 11.37 -9.16
CA TYR A 61 2.95 10.17 -8.46
C TYR A 61 2.91 10.36 -6.94
N GLY A 62 3.56 11.42 -6.42
CA GLY A 62 3.61 11.68 -4.99
C GLY A 62 2.23 11.85 -4.34
N TYR A 63 1.32 12.60 -4.99
CA TYR A 63 -0.05 12.79 -4.49
C TYR A 63 -0.86 11.50 -4.46
N LYS A 64 -0.72 10.65 -5.49
CA LYS A 64 -1.44 9.37 -5.54
C LYS A 64 -0.90 8.39 -4.52
N GLN A 65 0.41 8.36 -4.29
CA GLN A 65 1.03 7.43 -3.36
C GLN A 65 0.58 7.68 -1.90
N LEU A 66 0.43 8.94 -1.50
CA LEU A 66 -0.05 9.31 -0.16
C LEU A 66 -1.46 8.76 0.13
N ALA A 67 -2.36 8.79 -0.86
CA ALA A 67 -3.69 8.23 -0.72
C ALA A 67 -3.70 6.70 -0.92
N TYR A 68 -2.81 6.17 -1.76
CA TYR A 68 -2.76 4.76 -2.11
C TYR A 68 -2.29 3.87 -0.96
N GLU A 69 -1.23 4.24 -0.23
CA GLU A 69 -0.68 3.41 0.86
C GLU A 69 -1.68 3.10 1.99
N PRO A 70 -2.36 4.09 2.62
CA PRO A 70 -3.27 3.83 3.73
C PRO A 70 -4.56 3.11 3.31
N ILE A 71 -4.88 3.06 2.01
CA ILE A 71 -6.08 2.39 1.51
C ILE A 71 -5.74 0.99 0.99
N PHE A 72 -4.74 0.88 0.13
CA PHE A 72 -4.42 -0.32 -0.64
C PHE A 72 -3.04 -0.91 -0.33
N GLY A 73 -2.03 -0.10 -0.07
CA GLY A 73 -0.62 -0.51 0.10
C GLY A 73 -0.27 -1.21 1.41
N GLY A 74 -1.21 -1.94 2.02
CA GLY A 74 -1.10 -2.53 3.36
C GLY A 74 -2.06 -1.94 4.38
N GLY A 75 -2.78 -0.88 4.01
CA GLY A 75 -3.79 -0.23 4.84
C GLY A 75 -5.17 -0.90 4.81
N LEU A 76 -6.23 -0.10 4.82
CA LEU A 76 -7.60 -0.55 5.16
C LEU A 76 -8.09 -1.76 4.37
N ILE A 77 -8.01 -1.77 3.04
CA ILE A 77 -8.53 -2.86 2.21
C ILE A 77 -7.75 -4.15 2.44
N THR A 78 -6.43 -4.04 2.56
CA THR A 78 -5.56 -5.19 2.80
C THR A 78 -5.74 -5.74 4.20
N ALA A 79 -5.88 -4.88 5.21
CA ALA A 79 -6.15 -5.28 6.60
C ALA A 79 -7.55 -5.94 6.75
N LEU A 80 -8.55 -5.44 6.02
CA LEU A 80 -9.90 -6.00 6.01
C LEU A 80 -10.02 -7.28 5.17
N SER A 81 -9.00 -7.64 4.38
CA SER A 81 -9.06 -8.82 3.52
C SER A 81 -9.30 -10.10 4.32
N VAL A 82 -8.60 -10.29 5.45
CA VAL A 82 -8.74 -11.47 6.30
C VAL A 82 -10.16 -11.58 6.88
N PRO A 83 -10.72 -10.59 7.60
CA PRO A 83 -12.07 -10.70 8.14
C PRO A 83 -13.14 -10.86 7.04
N LEU A 84 -12.96 -10.21 5.88
CA LEU A 84 -13.88 -10.37 4.75
C LEU A 84 -13.84 -11.78 4.17
N ILE A 85 -12.65 -12.37 4.05
CA ILE A 85 -12.49 -13.74 3.56
C ILE A 85 -13.06 -14.75 4.56
N THR A 86 -12.91 -14.51 5.86
CA THR A 86 -13.47 -15.41 6.89
C THR A 86 -14.99 -15.37 6.93
N GLU A 87 -15.61 -14.21 6.65
CA GLU A 87 -17.07 -14.05 6.70
C GLU A 87 -17.75 -14.53 5.40
N PHE A 88 -17.24 -14.10 4.24
CA PHE A 88 -17.89 -14.35 2.95
C PHE A 88 -17.30 -15.54 2.18
N GLY A 89 -16.17 -16.07 2.64
CA GLY A 89 -15.45 -17.15 1.99
C GLY A 89 -14.53 -16.68 0.85
N LEU A 90 -13.43 -17.42 0.67
CA LEU A 90 -12.43 -17.13 -0.35
C LEU A 90 -12.98 -17.06 -1.79
N PRO A 91 -13.89 -17.96 -2.24
CA PRO A 91 -14.40 -17.89 -3.61
C PRO A 91 -15.19 -16.62 -3.89
N ALA A 92 -16.03 -16.17 -2.94
CA ALA A 92 -16.87 -14.99 -3.11
C ALA A 92 -16.02 -13.71 -3.21
N ILE A 93 -15.05 -13.54 -2.31
CA ILE A 93 -14.12 -12.39 -2.33
C ILE A 93 -13.25 -12.41 -3.59
N THR A 94 -12.82 -13.58 -4.04
CA THR A 94 -12.04 -13.71 -5.28
C THR A 94 -12.85 -13.28 -6.50
N VAL A 95 -14.08 -13.76 -6.64
CA VAL A 95 -14.98 -13.37 -7.74
C VAL A 95 -15.27 -11.87 -7.71
N ALA A 96 -15.56 -11.31 -6.54
CA ALA A 96 -15.78 -9.87 -6.37
C ALA A 96 -14.54 -9.06 -6.79
N SER A 97 -13.34 -9.51 -6.41
CA SER A 97 -12.08 -8.84 -6.75
C SER A 97 -11.81 -8.89 -8.26
N VAL A 98 -12.07 -10.02 -8.91
CA VAL A 98 -11.96 -10.18 -10.36
C VAL A 98 -12.95 -9.27 -11.09
N ILE A 99 -14.21 -9.21 -10.64
CA ILE A 99 -15.21 -8.32 -11.22
C ILE A 99 -14.76 -6.85 -11.10
N LEU A 100 -14.27 -6.44 -9.94
CA LEU A 100 -13.78 -5.08 -9.71
C LEU A 100 -12.58 -4.75 -10.61
N LEU A 101 -11.64 -5.68 -10.76
CA LEU A 101 -10.50 -5.54 -11.67
C LEU A 101 -10.95 -5.36 -13.11
N LEU A 102 -11.85 -6.21 -13.61
CA LEU A 102 -12.35 -6.12 -14.97
C LEU A 102 -13.15 -4.84 -15.19
N ALA A 103 -14.01 -4.46 -14.24
CA ALA A 103 -14.81 -3.25 -14.33
C ALA A 103 -13.93 -1.99 -14.41
N THR A 104 -12.97 -1.85 -13.50
CA THR A 104 -12.05 -0.71 -13.46
C THR A 104 -11.09 -0.69 -14.65
N GLY A 105 -10.57 -1.85 -15.07
CA GLY A 105 -9.71 -1.98 -16.24
C GLY A 105 -10.43 -1.59 -17.54
N VAL A 106 -11.62 -2.14 -17.77
CA VAL A 106 -12.43 -1.81 -18.95
C VAL A 106 -12.84 -0.34 -18.94
N TRP A 107 -13.27 0.19 -17.79
CA TRP A 107 -13.60 1.61 -17.65
C TRP A 107 -12.40 2.51 -17.93
N GLY A 108 -11.22 2.16 -17.43
CA GLY A 108 -9.97 2.87 -17.69
C GLY A 108 -9.61 2.90 -19.18
N ILE A 109 -9.73 1.77 -19.87
CA ILE A 109 -9.49 1.67 -21.32
C ILE A 109 -10.47 2.56 -22.10
N ARG A 110 -11.77 2.50 -21.77
CA ARG A 110 -12.80 3.32 -22.42
C ARG A 110 -12.55 4.81 -22.22
N ARG A 111 -12.12 5.23 -21.02
CA ARG A 111 -11.78 6.63 -20.74
C ARG A 111 -10.59 7.15 -21.53
N ARG A 112 -9.57 6.31 -21.77
CA ARG A 112 -8.41 6.70 -22.60
C ARG A 112 -8.83 7.00 -24.04
N GLY A 113 -9.75 6.22 -24.60
CA GLY A 113 -10.31 6.47 -25.94
C GLY A 113 -11.08 7.79 -26.03
N LEU A 114 -11.83 8.15 -24.99
CA LEU A 114 -12.57 9.42 -24.93
C LEU A 114 -11.64 10.63 -24.82
N VAL A 115 -10.59 10.57 -23.98
CA VAL A 115 -9.63 11.68 -23.82
C VAL A 115 -8.80 11.89 -25.09
N ALA A 116 -8.45 10.80 -25.80
CA ALA A 116 -7.75 10.89 -27.08
C ALA A 116 -8.62 11.54 -28.17
N ALA A 117 -9.92 11.25 -28.20
CA ALA A 117 -10.87 11.88 -29.12
C ALA A 117 -11.05 13.39 -28.84
N ASP A 118 -11.12 13.77 -27.56
CA ASP A 118 -11.34 15.17 -27.13
C ASP A 118 -10.11 16.07 -27.36
N THR A 119 -8.90 15.49 -27.41
CA THR A 119 -7.65 16.22 -27.68
C THR A 119 -7.45 16.50 -29.18
N GLY A 120 -8.03 15.67 -30.06
CA GLY A 120 -7.96 15.85 -31.51
C GLY A 120 -8.82 17.00 -32.05
N ASP A 121 -9.82 17.45 -31.29
CA ASP A 121 -10.77 18.50 -31.68
C ASP A 121 -10.29 19.91 -31.30
N ARG A 122 -9.47 20.06 -30.25
CA ARG A 122 -8.94 21.37 -29.78
C ARG A 122 -7.68 21.85 -30.51
N GLY A 123 -7.20 21.08 -31.48
CA GLY A 123 -6.01 21.39 -32.29
C GLY A 123 -6.33 22.04 -33.65
N LYS A 124 -7.57 22.52 -33.85
CA LYS A 124 -8.01 23.19 -35.08
C LYS A 124 -8.47 24.62 -34.80
#